data_AF-A0A814MQ69-F1
#
_entry.id   AF-A0A814MQ69-F1
#
_cell.length_a   1.000
_cell.length_b   1.000
_cell.length_c   1.000
_cell.angle_alpha   90.00
_cell.angle_beta   90.00
_cell.angle_gamma   90.00
#
_symmetry.space_group_name_H-M   'P 1'
#
loop_
_entity.id
_entity.type
_entity.pdbx_description
1 polymer ?
#
loop_
_entity_poly.entity_id
_entity_poly.type
_entity_poly.pdbx_seq_one_letter_code
_entity_poly.pdbx_strand_id
1 'polypeptide(L)'
;MTPPLSFAIVDGETIYLERIKYIQCDNRRCFSVNKTSHPSNSKSIEIYFDSEIPRTDYLYKVLSFEANIKGFDTWLKALNCAIAEAKNITIISKQNRWLYREYEKLRKSMGLTIDSINGWLNSHLGIVGEKKLVEMQIKNIGGSIDTNEISFGTFKKLYDYFIEKQQSDLMTIATEQEHLYNIYNVIKHLCSNIDSNTEDFKSIQDYFHVDKSRLILNFKQCLNYLFSDYNSAFDYTSQQLHQDMTQTLNHYWISSSHNTYLAKTQILNPASIHCYIQALLKGCRCVEIDCIDGRNSFEPEVTHKNTLIKPLLLRDVLEAIHDYAFITSELVVLDKV
;
A
#
# COMPACT_ATOMS: atom_id res chain seq x y z
N MET A 1 -3.16 -5.84 -22.32
CA MET A 1 -2.99 -5.18 -20.99
C MET A 1 -1.69 -5.67 -20.40
N THR A 2 -0.90 -4.79 -19.81
CA THR A 2 0.35 -5.15 -19.12
C THR A 2 0.03 -5.62 -17.70
N PRO A 3 0.46 -6.83 -17.30
CA PRO A 3 0.34 -7.28 -15.92
C PRO A 3 1.09 -6.35 -14.97
N PRO A 4 0.76 -6.34 -13.67
CA PRO A 4 1.56 -5.60 -12.69
C PRO A 4 3.00 -6.13 -12.70
N LEU A 5 3.96 -5.21 -12.58
CA LEU A 5 5.38 -5.57 -12.53
C LEU A 5 5.69 -6.11 -11.13
N SER A 6 6.08 -7.37 -11.05
CA SER A 6 6.56 -7.98 -9.82
C SER A 6 8.09 -7.92 -9.74
N PHE A 7 8.59 -7.77 -8.51
CA PHE A 7 10.01 -7.74 -8.20
C PHE A 7 10.52 -9.10 -7.70
N ALA A 8 9.82 -9.68 -6.73
CA ALA A 8 10.23 -10.92 -6.06
C ALA A 8 9.03 -11.61 -5.40
N ILE A 9 9.25 -12.79 -4.82
CA ILE A 9 8.29 -13.50 -3.97
C ILE A 9 8.96 -13.71 -2.59
N VAL A 10 8.28 -13.31 -1.51
CA VAL A 10 8.76 -13.44 -0.13
C VAL A 10 7.64 -14.03 0.73
N ASP A 11 7.93 -15.13 1.42
CA ASP A 11 6.95 -15.88 2.24
C ASP A 11 5.64 -16.20 1.50
N GLY A 12 5.75 -16.53 0.20
CA GLY A 12 4.61 -16.81 -0.66
C GLY A 12 3.85 -15.57 -1.17
N GLU A 13 4.23 -14.36 -0.76
CA GLU A 13 3.65 -13.10 -1.24
C GLU A 13 4.46 -12.54 -2.41
N THR A 14 3.78 -12.18 -3.50
CA THR A 14 4.43 -11.49 -4.64
C THR A 14 4.59 -10.00 -4.32
N ILE A 15 5.81 -9.48 -4.42
CA ILE A 15 6.12 -8.07 -4.23
C ILE A 15 5.91 -7.36 -5.57
N TYR A 16 4.91 -6.49 -5.63
CA TYR A 16 4.67 -5.64 -6.80
C TYR A 16 5.36 -4.28 -6.64
N LEU A 17 5.91 -3.75 -7.73
CA LEU A 17 6.69 -2.52 -7.70
C LEU A 17 5.91 -1.32 -7.14
N GLU A 18 4.61 -1.23 -7.43
CA GLU A 18 3.78 -0.13 -6.91
C GLU A 18 3.61 -0.14 -5.38
N ARG A 19 3.91 -1.27 -4.73
CA ARG A 19 3.77 -1.47 -3.28
C ARG A 19 5.04 -1.22 -2.51
N ILE A 20 6.18 -1.07 -3.20
CA ILE A 20 7.45 -0.70 -2.58
C ILE A 20 7.33 0.73 -2.06
N LYS A 21 7.66 0.93 -0.78
CA LYS A 21 7.62 2.23 -0.11
C LYS A 21 9.01 2.85 -0.03
N TYR A 22 9.96 2.06 0.46
CA TYR A 22 11.32 2.53 0.71
C TYR A 22 12.32 1.47 0.26
N ILE A 23 13.45 1.94 -0.27
CA ILE A 23 14.61 1.10 -0.54
C ILE A 23 15.74 1.73 0.25
N GLN A 24 16.23 1.00 1.23
CA GLN A 24 17.41 1.38 2.00
C GLN A 24 18.59 0.59 1.48
N CYS A 25 19.73 1.26 1.28
CA CYS A 25 20.93 0.66 0.72
C CYS A 25 22.12 1.01 1.60
N ASP A 26 23.11 0.12 1.61
CA ASP A 26 24.40 0.36 2.26
C ASP A 26 24.26 0.62 3.78
N ASN A 27 23.30 -0.06 4.41
CA ASN A 27 23.21 -0.07 5.86
C ASN A 27 24.49 -0.67 6.42
N ARG A 28 25.02 -0.05 7.48
CA ARG A 28 26.21 -0.54 8.21
C ARG A 28 26.00 -1.96 8.71
N ARG A 29 24.74 -2.35 8.88
CA ARG A 29 24.30 -3.68 9.27
C ARG A 29 22.96 -4.01 8.62
N CYS A 30 22.82 -5.23 8.08
CA CYS A 30 21.52 -5.75 7.68
C CYS A 30 20.83 -6.36 8.91
N PHE A 31 19.73 -5.77 9.37
CA PHE A 31 19.11 -6.17 10.64
C PHE A 31 18.27 -7.45 10.53
N SER A 32 17.96 -7.89 9.31
CA SER A 32 17.21 -9.12 9.04
C SER A 32 18.09 -10.34 8.74
N VAL A 33 19.34 -10.12 8.32
CA VAL A 33 20.31 -11.17 8.04
C VAL A 33 21.31 -11.08 9.18
N ASN A 34 21.24 -12.00 10.15
CA ASN A 34 22.16 -12.09 11.31
C ASN A 34 23.62 -12.38 10.87
N LYS A 35 24.20 -11.53 10.02
CA LYS A 35 25.56 -11.57 9.52
C LYS A 35 26.31 -10.39 10.10
N THR A 36 27.44 -10.70 10.71
CA THR A 36 28.36 -9.75 11.34
C THR A 36 29.40 -9.21 10.37
N SER A 37 29.39 -9.64 9.09
CA SER A 37 30.35 -9.17 8.08
C SER A 37 29.71 -9.06 6.70
N HIS A 38 29.93 -7.92 6.06
CA HIS A 38 29.61 -7.68 4.65
C HIS A 38 30.83 -8.07 3.81
N PRO A 39 30.65 -8.85 2.72
CA PRO A 39 31.69 -8.99 1.71
C PRO A 39 32.15 -7.60 1.26
N SER A 40 33.48 -7.39 1.19
CA SER A 40 34.09 -6.08 0.90
C SER A 40 33.64 -5.44 -0.43
N ASN A 41 33.00 -6.21 -1.32
CA ASN A 41 32.47 -5.76 -2.61
C ASN A 41 30.95 -5.95 -2.75
N SER A 42 30.20 -5.84 -1.64
CA SER A 42 28.74 -5.92 -1.66
C SER A 42 28.07 -4.80 -0.87
N LYS A 43 26.87 -4.42 -1.29
CA LYS A 43 25.97 -3.51 -0.56
C LYS A 43 24.80 -4.32 -0.01
N SER A 44 24.42 -4.03 1.23
CA SER A 44 23.17 -4.50 1.82
C SER A 44 22.00 -3.69 1.24
N ILE A 45 20.88 -4.36 0.96
CA ILE A 45 19.68 -3.75 0.42
C ILE A 45 18.49 -4.25 1.24
N GLU A 46 17.66 -3.32 1.70
CA GLU A 46 16.40 -3.62 2.39
C GLU A 46 15.26 -2.89 1.66
N ILE A 47 14.31 -3.66 1.12
CA ILE A 47 13.14 -3.16 0.40
C ILE A 47 11.93 -3.29 1.32
N TYR A 48 11.35 -2.15 1.68
CA TYR A 48 10.15 -2.05 2.51
C TYR A 48 8.91 -1.93 1.62
N PHE A 49 7.90 -2.77 1.84
CA PHE A 49 6.69 -2.79 1.04
C PHE A 49 5.43 -3.08 1.87
N ASP A 50 4.28 -2.58 1.42
CA ASP A 50 2.99 -2.90 2.04
C ASP A 50 2.68 -4.39 1.87
N SER A 51 2.20 -5.07 2.92
CA SER A 51 1.71 -6.45 2.79
C SER A 51 0.27 -6.51 2.33
N GLU A 52 -0.06 -7.48 1.47
CA GLU A 52 -1.41 -7.77 1.00
C GLU A 52 -2.23 -8.46 2.08
N ILE A 53 -1.57 -8.90 3.16
CA ILE A 53 -2.16 -9.54 4.31
C ILE A 53 -2.49 -8.46 5.35
N PRO A 54 -3.77 -8.19 5.66
CA PRO A 54 -4.18 -7.05 6.50
C PRO A 54 -3.75 -7.09 7.98
N ARG A 55 -2.95 -8.09 8.40
CA ARG A 55 -2.61 -8.34 9.81
C ARG A 55 -1.13 -8.69 9.99
N THR A 56 -0.23 -7.90 9.41
CA THR A 56 1.16 -7.95 9.85
C THR A 56 1.31 -7.13 11.13
N ASP A 57 2.09 -7.64 12.08
CA ASP A 57 2.46 -6.93 13.33
C ASP A 57 3.30 -5.66 13.07
N TYR A 58 3.59 -5.44 11.80
CA TYR A 58 4.55 -4.53 11.26
C TYR A 58 3.90 -3.77 10.10
N LEU A 59 4.18 -2.47 9.98
CA LEU A 59 3.61 -1.64 8.92
C LEU A 59 4.07 -2.09 7.53
N TYR A 60 5.34 -2.45 7.41
CA TYR A 60 5.94 -2.90 6.17
C TYR A 60 6.53 -4.29 6.35
N LYS A 61 6.42 -5.11 5.31
CA LYS A 61 7.31 -6.27 5.14
C LYS A 61 8.64 -5.80 4.56
N VAL A 62 9.69 -6.54 4.84
CA VAL A 62 11.05 -6.22 4.42
C VAL A 62 11.62 -7.40 3.62
N LEU A 63 12.12 -7.11 2.42
CA LEU A 63 12.96 -8.03 1.66
C LEU A 63 14.40 -7.53 1.75
N SER A 64 15.27 -8.36 2.30
CA SER A 64 16.67 -8.01 2.49
C SER A 64 17.60 -8.96 1.76
N PHE A 65 18.59 -8.41 1.06
CA PHE A 65 19.57 -9.17 0.29
C PHE A 65 20.86 -8.37 0.08
N GLU A 66 21.92 -9.07 -0.35
CA GLU A 66 23.21 -8.46 -0.67
C GLU A 66 23.38 -8.42 -2.20
N ALA A 67 23.87 -7.30 -2.74
CA ALA A 67 24.18 -7.17 -4.15
C ALA A 67 25.64 -6.76 -4.38
N ASN A 68 26.22 -7.22 -5.49
CA ASN A 68 27.55 -6.80 -5.93
C ASN A 68 27.56 -5.31 -6.31
N ILE A 69 28.62 -4.59 -5.95
CA ILE A 69 28.76 -3.15 -6.23
C ILE A 69 28.79 -2.84 -7.74
N LYS A 70 29.28 -3.75 -8.58
CA LYS A 70 29.44 -3.48 -10.02
C LYS A 70 28.08 -3.25 -10.70
N GLY A 71 27.84 -2.01 -11.13
CA GLY A 71 26.60 -1.60 -11.78
C GLY A 71 25.43 -1.37 -10.82
N PHE A 72 25.68 -1.40 -9.50
CA PHE A 72 24.65 -1.24 -8.48
C PHE A 72 23.89 0.08 -8.62
N ASP A 73 24.59 1.19 -8.79
CA ASP A 73 23.94 2.51 -8.89
C ASP A 73 23.06 2.62 -10.14
N THR A 74 23.47 1.99 -11.25
CA THR A 74 22.66 1.90 -12.47
C THR A 74 21.42 1.04 -12.25
N TRP A 75 21.58 -0.11 -11.60
CA TRP A 75 20.47 -0.99 -11.25
C TRP A 75 19.47 -0.31 -10.31
N LEU A 76 19.96 0.38 -9.28
CA LEU A 76 19.14 1.10 -8.31
C LEU A 76 18.37 2.25 -8.96
N LYS A 77 19.02 3.01 -9.85
CA LYS A 77 18.34 4.04 -10.66
C LYS A 77 17.24 3.43 -11.52
N ALA A 78 17.53 2.33 -12.23
CA ALA A 78 16.55 1.65 -13.06
C ALA A 78 15.35 1.12 -12.26
N LEU A 79 15.61 0.53 -11.08
CA LEU A 79 14.55 0.06 -10.18
C LEU A 79 13.67 1.21 -9.69
N ASN A 80 14.28 2.33 -9.26
CA ASN A 80 13.53 3.51 -8.83
C ASN A 80 12.68 4.11 -9.97
N CYS A 81 13.21 4.16 -11.20
CA CYS A 81 12.43 4.55 -12.37
C CYS A 81 11.25 3.61 -12.62
N ALA A 82 11.47 2.29 -12.56
CA ALA A 82 10.42 1.30 -12.74
C ALA A 82 9.34 1.38 -11.64
N ILE A 83 9.72 1.66 -10.39
CA ILE A 83 8.78 1.91 -9.29
C ILE A 83 7.98 3.18 -9.53
N ALA A 84 8.63 4.28 -9.94
CA ALA A 84 7.95 5.54 -10.25
C ALA A 84 6.94 5.36 -11.38
N GLU A 85 7.31 4.65 -12.45
CA GLU A 85 6.42 4.31 -13.56
C GLU A 85 5.28 3.38 -13.10
N ALA A 86 5.58 2.38 -12.27
CA ALA A 86 4.56 1.47 -11.75
C ALA A 86 3.52 2.16 -10.87
N LYS A 87 3.91 3.20 -10.13
CA LYS A 87 3.02 4.05 -9.32
C LYS A 87 2.27 5.09 -10.15
N ASN A 88 2.90 5.62 -11.19
CA ASN A 88 2.34 6.65 -12.06
C ASN A 88 1.53 6.05 -13.23
N ILE A 89 0.48 5.31 -12.88
CA ILE A 89 -0.45 4.74 -13.86
C ILE A 89 -1.87 5.26 -13.63
N THR A 90 -2.66 5.29 -14.70
CA THR A 90 -4.09 5.63 -14.62
C THR A 90 -4.82 4.73 -13.63
N ILE A 91 -5.89 5.25 -13.03
CA ILE A 91 -6.78 4.48 -12.15
C ILE A 91 -7.33 3.21 -12.81
N ILE A 92 -7.63 3.26 -14.11
CA ILE A 92 -8.11 2.13 -14.89
C ILE A 92 -7.00 1.07 -14.89
N SER A 93 -5.75 1.46 -15.14
CA SER A 93 -4.60 0.55 -15.03
C SER A 93 -4.42 0.02 -13.60
N LYS A 94 -4.62 0.83 -12.55
CA LYS A 94 -4.58 0.36 -11.14
C LYS A 94 -5.65 -0.71 -10.87
N GLN A 95 -6.91 -0.46 -11.27
CA GLN A 95 -8.02 -1.40 -11.16
C GLN A 95 -7.73 -2.70 -11.92
N ASN A 96 -7.22 -2.60 -13.15
CA ASN A 96 -6.89 -3.78 -13.95
C ASN A 96 -5.74 -4.60 -13.35
N ARG A 97 -4.70 -3.94 -12.82
CA ARG A 97 -3.61 -4.60 -12.11
C ARG A 97 -4.13 -5.28 -10.85
N TRP A 98 -4.98 -4.62 -10.06
CA TRP A 98 -5.63 -5.24 -8.91
C TRP A 98 -6.44 -6.48 -9.31
N LEU A 99 -7.29 -6.37 -10.33
CA LEU A 99 -8.13 -7.46 -10.80
C LEU A 99 -7.30 -8.63 -11.31
N TYR A 100 -6.17 -8.36 -11.97
CA TYR A 100 -5.22 -9.39 -12.41
C TYR A 100 -4.59 -10.14 -11.23
N ARG A 101 -4.25 -9.44 -10.14
CA ARG A 101 -3.74 -10.09 -8.92
C ARG A 101 -4.77 -11.01 -8.30
N GLU A 102 -6.01 -10.54 -8.19
CA GLU A 102 -7.11 -11.35 -7.66
C GLU A 102 -7.39 -12.58 -8.52
N TYR A 103 -7.35 -12.42 -9.85
CA TYR A 103 -7.42 -13.52 -10.80
C TYR A 103 -6.31 -14.56 -10.56
N GLU A 104 -5.04 -14.13 -10.45
CA GLU A 104 -3.91 -15.03 -10.21
C GLU A 104 -3.98 -15.73 -8.85
N LYS A 105 -4.45 -15.03 -7.80
CA LYS A 105 -4.67 -15.63 -6.47
C LYS A 105 -5.73 -16.73 -6.53
N LEU A 106 -6.85 -16.45 -7.17
CA LEU A 106 -7.94 -17.42 -7.31
C LEU A 106 -7.47 -18.64 -8.12
N ARG A 107 -6.82 -18.39 -9.27
CA ARG A 107 -6.28 -19.41 -10.17
C ARG A 107 -5.30 -20.35 -9.46
N LYS A 108 -4.41 -19.82 -8.62
CA LYS A 108 -3.39 -20.61 -7.91
C LYS A 108 -3.92 -21.33 -6.66
N SER A 109 -4.95 -20.80 -5.99
CA SER A 109 -5.43 -21.34 -4.72
C SER A 109 -6.58 -22.33 -4.85
N MET A 110 -7.64 -21.97 -5.58
CA MET A 110 -8.89 -22.74 -5.66
C MET A 110 -9.20 -23.23 -7.08
N GLY A 111 -8.43 -22.79 -8.08
CA GLY A 111 -8.80 -22.94 -9.49
C GLY A 111 -9.91 -21.97 -9.89
N LEU A 112 -10.22 -21.89 -11.19
CA LEU A 112 -11.22 -20.95 -11.74
C LEU A 112 -12.54 -21.67 -12.03
N THR A 113 -13.15 -22.25 -10.99
CA THR A 113 -14.47 -22.90 -11.06
C THR A 113 -15.60 -21.89 -10.84
N ILE A 114 -16.85 -22.24 -11.21
CA ILE A 114 -18.04 -21.41 -10.91
C ILE A 114 -18.11 -21.07 -9.42
N ASP A 115 -17.86 -22.07 -8.56
CA ASP A 115 -17.95 -21.90 -7.12
C ASP A 115 -16.91 -20.94 -6.58
N SER A 116 -15.66 -21.07 -7.04
CA SER A 116 -14.56 -20.18 -6.64
C SER A 116 -14.82 -18.72 -7.08
N ILE A 117 -15.30 -18.53 -8.32
CA ILE A 117 -15.60 -17.21 -8.87
C ILE A 117 -16.80 -16.59 -8.17
N ASN A 118 -17.86 -17.36 -7.95
CA ASN A 118 -19.04 -16.89 -7.23
C ASN A 118 -18.70 -16.55 -5.76
N GLY A 119 -17.85 -17.36 -5.12
CA GLY A 119 -17.33 -17.06 -3.77
C GLY A 119 -16.52 -15.76 -3.74
N TRP A 120 -15.67 -15.53 -4.75
CA TRP A 120 -14.91 -14.30 -4.91
C TRP A 120 -15.78 -13.08 -5.16
N LEU A 121 -16.77 -13.17 -6.05
CA LEU A 121 -17.75 -12.10 -6.32
C LEU A 121 -18.54 -11.76 -5.06
N ASN A 122 -18.94 -12.75 -4.27
CA ASN A 122 -19.64 -12.52 -3.01
C ASN A 122 -18.74 -11.80 -1.98
N SER A 123 -17.50 -12.25 -1.82
CA SER A 123 -16.59 -11.66 -0.82
C SER A 123 -16.07 -10.27 -1.18
N HIS A 124 -15.92 -9.96 -2.47
CA HIS A 124 -15.35 -8.69 -2.92
C HIS A 124 -16.39 -7.67 -3.39
N LEU A 125 -17.52 -8.14 -3.93
CA LEU A 125 -18.57 -7.27 -4.48
C LEU A 125 -19.88 -7.38 -3.68
N GLY A 126 -20.03 -8.31 -2.74
CA GLY A 126 -21.29 -8.50 -2.01
C GLY A 126 -22.42 -9.08 -2.88
N ILE A 127 -22.08 -9.77 -3.96
CA ILE A 127 -23.07 -10.35 -4.89
C ILE A 127 -23.50 -11.72 -4.37
N VAL A 128 -24.70 -11.76 -3.78
CA VAL A 128 -25.25 -12.96 -3.16
C VAL A 128 -25.87 -13.88 -4.21
N GLY A 129 -25.18 -15.00 -4.51
CA GLY A 129 -25.83 -16.30 -4.69
C GLY A 129 -26.46 -16.67 -6.04
N GLU A 130 -26.45 -15.85 -7.09
CA GLU A 130 -26.92 -16.32 -8.40
C GLU A 130 -25.80 -17.00 -9.21
N LYS A 131 -25.35 -18.19 -8.78
CA LYS A 131 -24.40 -19.01 -9.54
C LYS A 131 -24.85 -19.22 -10.99
N LYS A 132 -26.17 -19.33 -11.21
CA LYS A 132 -26.78 -19.41 -12.54
C LYS A 132 -26.51 -18.16 -13.39
N LEU A 133 -26.56 -16.97 -12.79
CA LEU A 133 -26.24 -15.73 -13.49
C LEU A 133 -24.74 -15.69 -13.84
N VAL A 134 -23.87 -16.08 -12.91
CA VAL A 134 -22.42 -16.18 -13.16
C VAL A 134 -22.14 -17.12 -14.34
N GLU A 135 -22.72 -18.32 -14.30
CA GLU A 135 -22.57 -19.33 -15.35
C GLU A 135 -23.10 -18.83 -16.70
N MET A 136 -24.30 -18.26 -16.72
CA MET A 136 -24.91 -17.70 -17.93
C MET A 136 -24.06 -16.58 -18.52
N GLN A 137 -23.52 -15.68 -17.69
CA GLN A 137 -22.69 -14.59 -18.19
C GLN A 137 -21.34 -15.08 -18.70
N ILE A 138 -20.72 -16.08 -18.08
CA ILE A 138 -19.50 -16.68 -18.62
C ILE A 138 -19.75 -17.24 -20.02
N LYS A 139 -20.87 -17.94 -20.24
CA LYS A 139 -21.27 -18.45 -21.56
C LYS A 139 -21.52 -17.31 -22.56
N ASN A 140 -22.25 -16.26 -22.16
CA ASN A 140 -22.53 -15.09 -23.01
C ASN A 140 -21.26 -14.35 -23.45
N ILE A 141 -20.24 -14.32 -22.60
CA ILE A 141 -18.95 -13.68 -22.86
C ILE A 141 -18.05 -14.55 -23.78
N GLY A 142 -18.46 -15.79 -24.07
CA GLY A 142 -17.70 -16.76 -24.87
C GLY A 142 -16.65 -17.53 -24.07
N GLY A 143 -16.77 -17.55 -22.74
CA GLY A 143 -15.97 -18.42 -21.88
C GLY A 143 -16.59 -19.82 -21.73
N SER A 144 -15.75 -20.82 -21.50
CA SER A 144 -16.18 -22.14 -21.05
C SER A 144 -15.61 -22.42 -19.67
N ILE A 145 -16.43 -23.03 -18.81
CA ILE A 145 -16.05 -23.41 -17.45
C ILE A 145 -15.63 -24.89 -17.41
N ASP A 146 -16.01 -25.65 -18.43
CA ASP A 146 -15.73 -27.09 -18.53
C ASP A 146 -14.22 -27.39 -18.61
N THR A 147 -13.43 -26.41 -19.05
CA THR A 147 -11.98 -26.54 -19.16
C THR A 147 -11.23 -26.10 -17.90
N ASN A 148 -11.88 -25.48 -16.92
CA ASN A 148 -11.23 -24.71 -15.83
C ASN A 148 -10.21 -23.67 -16.32
N GLU A 149 -10.24 -23.29 -17.61
CA GLU A 149 -9.31 -22.35 -18.25
C GLU A 149 -10.03 -21.02 -18.56
N ILE A 150 -10.56 -20.36 -17.54
CA ILE A 150 -11.10 -19.01 -17.72
C ILE A 150 -9.93 -18.04 -17.92
N SER A 151 -9.83 -17.44 -19.10
CA SER A 151 -8.84 -16.40 -19.36
C SER A 151 -9.07 -15.18 -18.48
N PHE A 152 -8.01 -14.42 -18.19
CA PHE A 152 -8.15 -13.13 -17.51
C PHE A 152 -9.10 -12.18 -18.26
N GLY A 153 -9.12 -12.22 -19.59
CA GLY A 153 -10.04 -11.41 -20.40
C GLY A 153 -11.52 -11.73 -20.13
N THR A 154 -11.86 -13.01 -19.99
CA THR A 154 -13.20 -13.47 -19.61
C THR A 154 -13.53 -13.04 -18.19
N PHE A 155 -12.61 -13.26 -17.24
CA PHE A 155 -12.78 -12.87 -15.84
C PHE A 155 -13.00 -11.36 -15.70
N LYS A 156 -12.26 -10.54 -16.46
CA LYS A 156 -12.42 -9.09 -16.49
C LYS A 156 -13.79 -8.66 -16.99
N LYS A 157 -14.26 -9.22 -18.10
CA LYS A 157 -15.58 -8.90 -18.65
C LYS A 157 -16.70 -9.28 -17.68
N LEU A 158 -16.53 -10.39 -16.95
CA LEU A 158 -17.46 -10.80 -15.90
C LEU A 158 -17.49 -9.78 -14.75
N TYR A 159 -16.32 -9.34 -14.28
CA TYR A 159 -16.21 -8.27 -13.29
C TYR A 159 -16.89 -6.98 -13.77
N ASP A 160 -16.58 -6.52 -14.99
CA ASP A 160 -17.17 -5.30 -15.56
C ASP A 160 -18.70 -5.38 -15.60
N TYR A 161 -19.27 -6.52 -16.03
CA TYR A 161 -20.71 -6.76 -16.05
C TYR A 161 -21.35 -6.59 -14.66
N PHE A 162 -20.74 -7.20 -13.64
CA PHE A 162 -21.31 -7.17 -12.29
C PHE A 162 -21.19 -5.79 -11.63
N ILE A 163 -20.10 -5.07 -11.88
CA ILE A 163 -19.97 -3.67 -11.49
C ILE A 163 -21.06 -2.83 -12.18
N GLU A 164 -21.26 -2.99 -13.49
CA GLU A 164 -22.28 -2.25 -14.24
C GLU A 164 -23.70 -2.58 -13.77
N LYS A 165 -23.97 -3.84 -13.39
CA LYS A 165 -25.24 -4.24 -12.79
C LYS A 165 -25.49 -3.54 -11.45
N GLN A 166 -24.52 -3.59 -10.52
CA GLN A 166 -24.64 -2.89 -9.23
C GLN A 166 -24.81 -1.39 -9.40
N GLN A 167 -24.10 -0.81 -10.35
CA GLN A 167 -24.20 0.59 -10.72
C GLN A 167 -25.62 0.95 -11.20
N SER A 168 -26.23 0.09 -12.02
CA SER A 168 -27.63 0.25 -12.45
C SER A 168 -28.61 0.14 -11.29
N ASP A 169 -28.41 -0.84 -10.40
CA ASP A 169 -29.29 -1.05 -9.23
C ASP A 169 -29.23 0.15 -8.28
N LEU A 170 -28.03 0.69 -8.03
CA LEU A 170 -27.83 1.91 -7.24
C LEU A 170 -28.58 3.11 -7.81
N MET A 171 -28.63 3.24 -9.15
CA MET A 171 -29.34 4.36 -9.79
C MET A 171 -30.84 4.29 -9.60
N THR A 172 -31.43 3.10 -9.72
CA THR A 172 -32.86 2.88 -9.44
C THR A 172 -33.18 3.29 -8.01
N ILE A 173 -32.39 2.80 -7.04
CA ILE A 173 -32.58 3.11 -5.62
C ILE A 173 -32.42 4.61 -5.35
N ALA A 174 -31.39 5.24 -5.94
CA ALA A 174 -31.11 6.66 -5.73
C ALA A 174 -32.20 7.58 -6.31
N THR A 175 -32.92 7.15 -7.34
CA THR A 175 -34.08 7.89 -7.87
C THR A 175 -35.33 7.77 -7.01
N GLU A 176 -35.46 6.68 -6.24
CA GLU A 176 -36.64 6.40 -5.42
C GLU A 176 -36.51 6.92 -3.98
N GLN A 177 -35.28 7.04 -3.47
CA GLN A 177 -35.01 7.45 -2.09
C GLN A 177 -34.57 8.91 -1.98
N GLU A 178 -35.37 9.72 -1.29
CA GLU A 178 -35.17 11.17 -1.12
C GLU A 178 -33.79 11.54 -0.58
N HIS A 179 -33.22 10.76 0.34
CA HIS A 179 -31.91 11.03 0.93
C HIS A 179 -30.73 10.70 0.00
N LEU A 180 -30.93 9.85 -1.03
CA LEU A 180 -29.95 9.54 -2.06
C LEU A 180 -30.13 10.39 -3.33
N TYR A 181 -31.24 11.12 -3.43
CA TYR A 181 -31.55 11.99 -4.56
C TYR A 181 -30.48 13.07 -4.79
N ASN A 182 -29.86 13.57 -3.73
CA ASN A 182 -28.74 14.51 -3.84
C ASN A 182 -27.52 13.88 -4.52
N ILE A 183 -27.17 12.64 -4.19
CA ILE A 183 -26.07 11.91 -4.82
C ILE A 183 -26.40 11.65 -6.30
N TYR A 184 -27.64 11.24 -6.59
CA TYR A 184 -28.12 11.08 -7.96
C TYR A 184 -27.96 12.36 -8.78
N ASN A 185 -28.36 13.52 -8.23
CA ASN A 185 -28.24 14.80 -8.91
C ASN A 185 -26.79 15.21 -9.15
N VAL A 186 -25.89 14.95 -8.21
CA VAL A 186 -24.44 15.18 -8.40
C VAL A 186 -23.91 14.32 -9.54
N ILE A 187 -24.23 13.02 -9.55
CA ILE A 187 -23.79 12.13 -10.64
C ILE A 187 -24.38 12.56 -11.97
N LYS A 188 -25.68 12.89 -12.01
CA LYS A 188 -26.36 13.37 -13.21
C LYS A 188 -25.75 14.67 -13.73
N HIS A 189 -25.39 15.60 -12.85
CA HIS A 189 -24.71 16.84 -13.21
C HIS A 189 -23.36 16.56 -13.86
N LEU A 190 -22.51 15.74 -13.22
CA LEU A 190 -21.22 15.31 -13.76
C LEU A 190 -21.33 14.63 -15.13
N CYS A 191 -22.39 13.86 -15.36
CA CYS A 191 -22.57 13.14 -16.61
C CYS A 191 -23.25 13.97 -17.74
N SER A 192 -23.82 15.15 -17.48
CA SER A 192 -24.66 15.88 -18.46
C SER A 192 -23.97 17.05 -19.17
N ASN A 193 -23.15 17.85 -18.47
CA ASN A 193 -22.07 18.71 -18.99
C ASN A 193 -21.42 19.42 -17.81
N ILE A 194 -20.10 19.31 -17.71
CA ILE A 194 -19.31 20.05 -16.75
C ILE A 194 -18.89 21.36 -17.43
N ASP A 195 -19.15 22.51 -16.80
CA ASP A 195 -18.76 23.81 -17.34
C ASP A 195 -17.24 23.89 -17.42
N SER A 196 -16.70 24.24 -18.58
CA SER A 196 -15.25 24.31 -18.83
C SER A 196 -14.50 25.29 -17.91
N ASN A 197 -15.22 26.18 -17.22
CA ASN A 197 -14.64 27.16 -16.31
C ASN A 197 -14.56 26.71 -14.85
N THR A 198 -15.03 25.50 -14.50
CA THR A 198 -14.97 25.01 -13.12
C THR A 198 -13.64 24.30 -12.81
N GLU A 199 -13.24 24.32 -11.54
CA GLU A 199 -12.09 23.53 -11.06
C GLU A 199 -12.31 22.03 -11.29
N ASP A 200 -13.56 21.56 -11.13
CA ASP A 200 -13.97 20.18 -11.40
C ASP A 200 -13.72 19.76 -12.86
N PHE A 201 -13.86 20.67 -13.82
CA PHE A 201 -13.63 20.34 -15.23
C PHE A 201 -12.17 19.98 -15.48
N LYS A 202 -11.25 20.78 -14.94
CA LYS A 202 -9.82 20.57 -15.11
C LYS A 202 -9.33 19.34 -14.37
N SER A 203 -9.79 19.13 -13.12
CA SER A 203 -9.45 17.93 -12.35
C SER A 203 -9.91 16.65 -13.06
N ILE A 204 -11.09 16.66 -13.70
CA ILE A 204 -11.62 15.54 -14.47
C ILE A 204 -10.85 15.33 -15.77
N GLN A 205 -10.46 16.40 -16.47
CA GLN A 205 -9.58 16.30 -17.66
C GLN A 205 -8.25 15.66 -17.31
N ASP A 206 -7.62 16.12 -16.23
CA ASP A 206 -6.35 15.61 -15.74
C ASP A 206 -6.49 14.13 -15.32
N TYR A 207 -7.56 13.80 -14.61
CA TYR A 207 -7.85 12.44 -14.14
C TYR A 207 -8.02 11.42 -15.29
N PHE A 208 -8.76 11.80 -16.34
CA PHE A 208 -9.00 10.93 -17.50
C PHE A 208 -7.95 11.08 -18.62
N HIS A 209 -7.02 12.03 -18.50
CA HIS A 209 -6.07 12.41 -19.55
C HIS A 209 -6.75 12.74 -20.89
N VAL A 210 -7.79 13.57 -20.85
CA VAL A 210 -8.59 13.95 -22.03
C VAL A 210 -8.54 15.45 -22.29
N ASP A 211 -8.03 15.83 -23.47
CA ASP A 211 -7.97 17.22 -23.90
C ASP A 211 -9.18 17.54 -24.81
N LYS A 212 -10.37 17.58 -24.20
CA LYS A 212 -11.62 17.90 -24.91
C LYS A 212 -12.26 19.14 -24.30
N SER A 213 -12.73 20.05 -25.15
CA SER A 213 -13.51 21.23 -24.77
C SER A 213 -14.89 20.91 -24.19
N ARG A 214 -15.32 19.64 -24.25
CA ARG A 214 -16.56 19.15 -23.66
C ARG A 214 -16.35 17.75 -23.08
N LEU A 215 -16.66 17.60 -21.79
CA LEU A 215 -16.59 16.33 -21.07
C LEU A 215 -18.01 15.77 -20.92
N ILE A 216 -18.28 14.67 -21.63
CA ILE A 216 -19.49 13.86 -21.41
C ILE A 216 -19.01 12.54 -20.83
N LEU A 217 -19.23 12.36 -19.53
CA LEU A 217 -18.87 11.15 -18.82
C LEU A 217 -20.05 10.18 -18.81
N ASN A 218 -19.78 8.91 -19.06
CA ASN A 218 -20.75 7.87 -18.74
C ASN A 218 -20.78 7.60 -17.22
N PHE A 219 -21.80 6.89 -16.75
CA PHE A 219 -22.00 6.65 -15.32
C PHE A 219 -20.78 6.00 -14.62
N LYS A 220 -20.17 5.00 -15.27
CA LYS A 220 -18.96 4.33 -14.77
C LYS A 220 -17.80 5.31 -14.61
N GLN A 221 -17.65 6.25 -15.54
CA GLN A 221 -16.65 7.32 -15.45
C GLN A 221 -16.98 8.30 -14.31
N CYS A 222 -18.24 8.73 -14.18
CA CYS A 222 -18.67 9.61 -13.09
C CYS A 222 -18.36 8.97 -11.72
N LEU A 223 -18.70 7.69 -11.50
CA LEU A 223 -18.37 6.99 -10.26
C LEU A 223 -16.87 6.78 -10.06
N ASN A 224 -16.14 6.42 -11.11
CA ASN A 224 -14.68 6.30 -11.02
C ASN A 224 -14.04 7.63 -10.58
N TYR A 225 -14.54 8.77 -11.03
CA TYR A 225 -14.05 10.07 -10.55
C TYR A 225 -14.43 10.33 -9.09
N LEU A 226 -15.70 10.12 -8.72
CA LEU A 226 -16.18 10.33 -7.35
C LEU A 226 -15.43 9.51 -6.30
N PHE A 227 -15.03 8.29 -6.64
CA PHE A 227 -14.23 7.42 -5.77
C PHE A 227 -12.71 7.57 -5.96
N SER A 228 -12.26 8.50 -6.80
CA SER A 228 -10.84 8.74 -7.02
C SER A 228 -10.25 9.70 -6.00
N ASP A 229 -8.91 9.71 -5.92
CA ASP A 229 -8.16 10.67 -5.12
C ASP A 229 -8.40 12.13 -5.56
N TYR A 230 -8.89 12.38 -6.79
CA TYR A 230 -9.25 13.73 -7.27
C TYR A 230 -10.52 14.29 -6.61
N ASN A 231 -11.38 13.41 -6.08
CA ASN A 231 -12.55 13.78 -5.28
C ASN A 231 -12.34 13.39 -3.80
N SER A 232 -11.08 13.30 -3.37
CA SER A 232 -10.75 13.05 -1.97
C SER A 232 -11.25 14.20 -1.11
N ALA A 233 -11.91 13.87 0.00
CA ALA A 233 -12.23 14.85 1.04
C ALA A 233 -10.96 15.39 1.74
N PHE A 234 -9.83 14.69 1.57
CA PHE A 234 -8.53 15.12 2.07
C PHE A 234 -7.81 15.98 1.02
N ASP A 235 -7.46 17.20 1.40
CA ASP A 235 -6.65 18.10 0.58
C ASP A 235 -5.18 17.64 0.58
N TYR A 236 -4.77 17.02 -0.52
CA TYR A 236 -3.40 16.55 -0.68
C TYR A 236 -2.37 17.69 -0.78
N THR A 237 -2.77 18.94 -1.06
CA THR A 237 -1.84 20.09 -1.04
C THR A 237 -1.36 20.41 0.37
N SER A 238 -2.15 20.07 1.39
CA SER A 238 -1.77 20.18 2.81
C SER A 238 -0.74 19.13 3.27
N GLN A 239 -0.36 18.17 2.42
CA GLN A 239 0.68 17.18 2.74
C GLN A 239 2.10 17.77 2.75
N GLN A 240 2.30 18.94 2.13
CA GLN A 240 3.56 19.66 2.27
C GLN A 240 3.61 20.36 3.63
N LEU A 241 4.83 20.45 4.18
CA LEU A 241 5.10 21.18 5.41
C LEU A 241 4.67 22.65 5.23
N HIS A 242 3.57 23.02 5.88
CA HIS A 242 2.96 24.35 5.77
C HIS A 242 2.90 25.09 7.11
N GLN A 243 3.16 24.37 8.21
CA GLN A 243 3.26 24.97 9.53
C GLN A 243 4.55 25.80 9.66
N ASP A 244 4.48 26.89 10.40
CA ASP A 244 5.67 27.64 10.81
C ASP A 244 6.55 26.74 11.68
N MET A 245 7.73 26.36 11.18
CA MET A 245 8.70 25.50 11.87
C MET A 245 9.76 26.29 12.66
N THR A 246 9.56 27.60 12.85
CA THR A 246 10.50 28.47 13.59
C THR A 246 10.11 28.71 15.05
N GLN A 247 8.94 28.23 15.49
CA GLN A 247 8.51 28.32 16.89
C GLN A 247 9.32 27.38 17.79
N THR A 248 9.21 27.54 19.09
CA THR A 248 9.86 26.65 20.07
C THR A 248 9.13 25.30 20.15
N LEU A 249 9.84 24.24 20.54
CA LEU A 249 9.34 22.84 20.52
C LEU A 249 7.99 22.64 21.25
N ASN A 250 7.72 23.41 22.31
CA ASN A 250 6.47 23.36 23.08
C ASN A 250 5.23 23.87 22.34
N HIS A 251 5.37 24.39 21.11
CA HIS A 251 4.27 24.77 20.24
C HIS A 251 3.81 23.65 19.30
N TYR A 252 4.50 22.52 19.26
CA TYR A 252 4.21 21.42 18.34
C TYR A 252 3.73 20.18 19.06
N TRP A 253 2.78 19.49 18.44
CA TRP A 253 2.52 18.09 18.78
C TRP A 253 3.58 17.22 18.11
N ILE A 254 4.27 16.43 18.92
CA ILE A 254 5.35 15.56 18.46
C ILE A 254 4.85 14.11 18.45
N SER A 255 4.85 13.48 17.27
CA SER A 255 4.56 12.05 17.14
C SER A 255 5.55 11.24 17.98
N SER A 256 5.04 10.59 19.02
CA SER A 256 5.84 9.94 20.07
C SER A 256 5.46 8.48 20.24
N SER A 257 6.46 7.63 20.48
CA SER A 257 6.33 6.19 20.65
C SER A 257 6.80 5.78 22.04
N HIS A 258 5.97 5.00 22.74
CA HIS A 258 6.28 4.50 24.08
C HIS A 258 6.77 3.05 24.03
N ASN A 259 7.82 2.73 24.80
CA ASN A 259 8.52 1.43 24.77
C ASN A 259 8.76 0.96 23.33
N THR A 260 9.46 1.80 22.57
CA THR A 260 9.53 1.69 21.10
C THR A 260 10.09 0.36 20.63
N TYR A 261 10.90 -0.30 21.44
CA TYR A 261 11.47 -1.61 21.17
C TYR A 261 10.45 -2.77 21.19
N LEU A 262 9.20 -2.57 21.62
CA LEU A 262 8.17 -3.61 21.76
C LEU A 262 7.16 -3.63 20.61
N ALA A 263 7.01 -4.79 19.96
CA ALA A 263 6.06 -4.95 18.85
C ALA A 263 4.60 -5.12 19.27
N LYS A 264 4.33 -5.65 20.47
CA LYS A 264 2.98 -6.11 20.86
C LYS A 264 2.66 -5.94 22.34
N THR A 265 3.20 -6.81 23.19
CA THR A 265 2.85 -6.88 24.61
C THR A 265 4.02 -6.48 25.49
N GLN A 266 3.71 -5.92 26.65
CA GLN A 266 4.67 -5.43 27.63
C GLN A 266 5.44 -6.55 28.38
N ILE A 267 5.12 -7.83 28.13
CA ILE A 267 5.55 -8.95 29.01
C ILE A 267 6.21 -10.12 28.27
N LEU A 268 5.76 -10.47 27.05
CA LEU A 268 6.10 -11.77 26.45
C LEU A 268 6.78 -11.71 25.08
N ASN A 269 6.70 -10.58 24.36
CA ASN A 269 7.27 -10.49 23.01
C ASN A 269 8.70 -9.94 23.05
N PRO A 270 9.61 -10.46 22.21
CA PRO A 270 10.99 -9.99 22.19
C PRO A 270 11.06 -8.53 21.73
N ALA A 271 12.04 -7.81 22.27
CA ALA A 271 12.39 -6.51 21.75
C ALA A 271 12.90 -6.65 20.31
N SER A 272 12.59 -5.69 19.44
CA SER A 272 12.98 -5.75 18.03
C SER A 272 13.43 -4.39 17.50
N ILE A 273 14.60 -4.37 16.86
CA ILE A 273 15.16 -3.20 16.15
C ILE A 273 14.17 -2.68 15.09
N HIS A 274 13.40 -3.58 14.46
CA HIS A 274 12.42 -3.21 13.44
C HIS A 274 11.30 -2.30 13.98
N CYS A 275 11.06 -2.30 15.29
CA CYS A 275 10.07 -1.40 15.89
C CYS A 275 10.54 0.06 15.87
N TYR A 276 11.83 0.31 16.11
CA TYR A 276 12.44 1.64 15.91
C TYR A 276 12.37 2.07 14.45
N ILE A 277 12.81 1.19 13.55
CA ILE A 277 12.80 1.45 12.10
C ILE A 277 11.39 1.86 11.65
N GLN A 278 10.36 1.12 12.08
CA GLN A 278 8.98 1.41 11.68
C GLN A 278 8.41 2.67 12.33
N ALA A 279 8.73 2.94 13.59
CA ALA A 279 8.34 4.19 14.22
C ALA A 279 8.89 5.37 13.40
N LEU A 280 10.18 5.33 13.06
CA LEU A 280 10.85 6.38 12.28
C LEU A 280 10.28 6.49 10.86
N LEU A 281 10.08 5.37 10.15
CA LEU A 281 9.46 5.36 8.81
C LEU A 281 7.98 5.81 8.83
N LYS A 282 7.29 5.77 9.98
CA LYS A 282 5.96 6.37 10.18
C LYS A 282 5.99 7.88 10.46
N GLY A 283 7.18 8.47 10.54
CA GLY A 283 7.36 9.88 10.90
C GLY A 283 7.33 10.12 12.42
N CYS A 284 7.47 9.09 13.27
CA CYS A 284 7.66 9.28 14.70
C CYS A 284 8.96 10.04 14.96
N ARG A 285 8.91 11.08 15.80
CA ARG A 285 10.01 12.00 16.13
C ARG A 285 10.41 11.94 17.60
N CYS A 286 9.83 11.03 18.38
CA CYS A 286 10.19 10.82 19.77
C CYS A 286 10.10 9.32 20.08
N VAL A 287 11.23 8.69 20.33
CA VAL A 287 11.35 7.24 20.61
C VAL A 287 11.84 7.04 22.03
N GLU A 288 11.52 5.89 22.62
CA GLU A 288 11.86 5.56 24.02
C GLU A 288 12.86 4.41 24.05
N ILE A 289 13.98 4.63 24.74
CA ILE A 289 15.11 3.70 24.85
C ILE A 289 15.34 3.33 26.33
N ASP A 290 14.77 2.22 26.78
CA ASP A 290 14.95 1.72 28.14
C ASP A 290 16.31 1.04 28.33
N CYS A 291 17.35 1.82 28.63
CA CYS A 291 18.70 1.32 28.86
C CYS A 291 18.86 0.65 30.23
N ILE A 292 19.51 -0.52 30.23
CA ILE A 292 19.98 -1.24 31.41
C ILE A 292 21.43 -1.68 31.24
N ASP A 293 22.10 -1.98 32.35
CA ASP A 293 23.41 -2.62 32.33
C ASP A 293 23.29 -4.03 31.71
N GLY A 294 24.16 -4.33 30.76
CA GLY A 294 24.18 -5.63 30.07
C GLY A 294 24.56 -6.76 31.02
N ARG A 295 23.77 -7.84 31.02
CA ARG A 295 23.95 -8.93 32.00
C ARG A 295 25.21 -9.77 31.75
N ASN A 296 25.68 -9.84 30.51
CA ASN A 296 26.83 -10.66 30.07
C ASN A 296 27.72 -10.00 29.00
N SER A 297 27.31 -8.86 28.45
CA SER A 297 28.07 -8.06 27.48
C SER A 297 28.69 -6.86 28.21
N PHE A 298 29.92 -6.47 27.85
CA PHE A 298 30.51 -5.19 28.25
C PHE A 298 29.77 -3.97 27.63
N GLU A 299 28.52 -4.15 27.21
CA GLU A 299 27.73 -3.23 26.42
C GLU A 299 26.32 -3.09 27.01
N PRO A 300 25.78 -1.86 27.08
CA PRO A 300 24.43 -1.61 27.57
C PRO A 300 23.36 -2.25 26.68
N GLU A 301 22.28 -2.67 27.33
CA GLU A 301 21.15 -3.37 26.73
C GLU A 301 19.88 -2.52 26.77
N VAL A 302 18.96 -2.76 25.83
CA VAL A 302 17.63 -2.14 25.78
C VAL A 302 16.57 -3.21 25.99
N THR A 303 15.79 -3.10 27.06
CA THR A 303 14.71 -4.04 27.39
C THR A 303 13.77 -3.50 28.46
N HIS A 304 12.60 -4.14 28.61
CA HIS A 304 11.69 -3.83 29.69
C HIS A 304 12.16 -4.53 30.98
N LYS A 305 12.45 -3.73 32.02
CA LYS A 305 12.95 -4.23 33.31
C LYS A 305 12.02 -5.29 33.91
N ASN A 306 12.60 -6.29 34.56
CA ASN A 306 11.89 -7.39 35.24
C ASN A 306 10.94 -8.22 34.35
N THR A 307 11.23 -8.32 33.05
CA THR A 307 10.48 -9.18 32.12
C THR A 307 11.35 -10.30 31.52
N LEU A 308 10.72 -11.20 30.77
CA LEU A 308 11.38 -12.27 30.00
C LEU A 308 11.77 -11.82 28.58
N ILE A 309 11.69 -10.52 28.30
CA ILE A 309 11.94 -9.96 26.98
C ILE A 309 13.43 -10.03 26.68
N LYS A 310 13.79 -10.68 25.56
CA LYS A 310 15.17 -10.74 25.09
C LYS A 310 15.65 -9.31 24.78
N PRO A 311 16.77 -8.86 25.38
CA PRO A 311 17.27 -7.51 25.18
C PRO A 311 17.85 -7.30 23.78
N LEU A 312 17.91 -6.04 23.36
CA LEU A 312 18.71 -5.56 22.23
C LEU A 312 20.00 -4.92 22.75
N LEU A 313 21.06 -4.92 21.96
CA LEU A 313 22.24 -4.10 22.27
C LEU A 313 21.93 -2.63 21.96
N LEU A 314 22.30 -1.72 22.86
CA LEU A 314 22.08 -0.29 22.66
C LEU A 314 22.75 0.21 21.38
N ARG A 315 23.97 -0.27 21.07
CA ARG A 315 24.66 0.07 19.81
C ARG A 315 23.76 -0.22 18.61
N ASP A 316 23.15 -1.40 18.56
CA ASP A 316 22.34 -1.84 17.42
C ASP A 316 21.06 -0.98 17.30
N VAL A 317 20.51 -0.51 18.42
CA VAL A 317 19.40 0.47 18.45
C VAL A 317 19.84 1.82 17.90
N LEU A 318 20.99 2.35 18.37
CA LEU A 318 21.51 3.65 17.92
C LEU A 318 21.92 3.64 16.44
N GLU A 319 22.47 2.53 15.95
CA GLU A 319 22.76 2.34 14.52
C GLU A 319 21.48 2.39 13.68
N ALA A 320 20.42 1.70 14.11
CA ALA A 320 19.13 1.78 13.42
C ALA A 320 18.52 3.19 13.46
N ILE A 321 18.61 3.90 14.60
CA ILE A 321 18.14 5.29 14.67
C ILE A 321 18.95 6.17 13.72
N HIS A 322 20.28 6.04 13.71
CA HIS A 322 21.17 6.78 12.81
C HIS A 322 20.80 6.56 11.34
N ASP A 323 20.57 5.31 10.92
CA ASP A 323 20.32 4.97 9.52
C ASP A 323 18.90 5.36 9.06
N TYR A 324 17.92 5.39 9.97
CA TYR A 324 16.50 5.56 9.63
C TYR A 324 15.85 6.86 10.10
N ALA A 325 16.49 7.64 10.99
CA ALA A 325 15.88 8.82 11.60
C ALA A 325 15.34 9.80 10.57
N PHE A 326 16.08 10.05 9.48
CA PHE A 326 15.77 11.15 8.57
C PHE A 326 15.26 10.71 7.19
N ILE A 327 14.88 9.44 7.02
CA ILE A 327 14.39 8.93 5.73
C ILE A 327 13.06 9.59 5.32
N THR A 328 12.15 9.77 6.27
CA THR A 328 10.78 10.25 6.00
C THR A 328 10.51 11.66 6.52
N SER A 329 11.43 12.23 7.30
CA SER A 329 11.31 13.56 7.87
C SER A 329 12.69 14.11 8.22
N GLU A 330 12.95 15.35 7.84
CA GLU A 330 14.19 16.08 8.16
C GLU A 330 14.19 16.65 9.60
N LEU A 331 13.08 16.51 10.32
CA LEU A 331 12.91 17.06 11.68
C LEU A 331 13.61 16.19 12.74
N VAL A 332 14.03 16.86 13.82
CA VAL A 332 14.77 16.28 14.95
C VAL A 332 14.04 15.07 15.55
N VAL A 333 14.81 14.05 15.90
CA VAL A 333 14.36 12.90 16.70
C VAL A 333 14.79 13.10 18.15
N LEU A 334 13.83 12.97 19.06
CA LEU A 334 14.02 13.04 20.50
C LEU A 334 14.09 11.63 21.09
N ASP A 335 14.91 11.48 22.12
CA ASP A 335 14.84 10.34 23.03
C ASP A 335 13.96 10.71 24.22
N LYS A 336 13.02 9.83 24.55
CA LYS A 336 12.09 9.96 25.66
C LYS A 336 12.72 9.29 26.88
N VAL A 337 13.30 10.12 27.74
CA VAL A 337 13.94 9.71 29.00
C VAL A 337 12.93 9.65 30.15
#